data_AF-A0A2K5RF60-F1
#
_entry.id   AF-A0A2K5RF60-F1
#
_cell.length_a   1.000
_cell.length_b   1.000
_cell.length_c   1.000
_cell.angle_alpha   90.00
_cell.angle_beta   90.00
_cell.angle_gamma   90.00
#
_symmetry.space_group_name_H-M   'P 1'
#
loop_
_entity.id
_entity.type
_entity.pdbx_description
1 polymer ?
#
loop_
_entity_poly.entity_id
_entity_poly.type
_entity_poly.pdbx_seq_one_letter_code
_entity_poly.pdbx_strand_id
1 'polypeptide(L)'
;MNANKDDRLKARSQDFHLFHALMMLIMTMLFLPVIGTSKQNIPRLKLTYKIYWPAAKERVELCKLAGKDANTECANFIRVLQPYNKTHIYVCGTGAFHPICGYIDLGAYKEDIIFKLDTHNLESGRLKCPFDPLQPFASVLVDENLYSGTAYDFLGKETAFTRSLGPPNNHHYIRTDISEYYWLNGAKFIGTFPIPDTYNPDDDKIYFFFRESSQEGSTSDKTILSRVGRVCKEYLCFEDR
;
A
#
# COMPACT_ATOMS: atom_id res chain seq x y z
N MET A 1 -30.07 -28.94 -18.26
CA MET A 1 -29.06 -29.02 -19.35
C MET A 1 -27.71 -29.24 -18.70
N ASN A 2 -27.22 -30.48 -18.73
CA ASN A 2 -25.95 -30.85 -18.11
C ASN A 2 -24.81 -30.55 -19.08
N ALA A 3 -24.03 -29.50 -18.81
CA ALA A 3 -22.75 -29.29 -19.49
C ALA A 3 -21.79 -30.41 -19.10
N ASN A 4 -21.38 -31.20 -20.10
CA ASN A 4 -20.58 -32.41 -19.95
C ASN A 4 -19.22 -32.09 -19.33
N LYS A 5 -18.70 -33.01 -18.52
CA LYS A 5 -17.44 -32.85 -17.75
C LYS A 5 -16.23 -32.57 -18.66
N ASP A 6 -16.27 -33.03 -19.90
CA ASP A 6 -15.28 -32.77 -20.95
C ASP A 6 -15.27 -31.32 -21.45
N ASP A 7 -16.42 -30.69 -21.62
CA ASP A 7 -16.49 -29.28 -22.06
C ASP A 7 -15.93 -28.33 -20.99
N ARG A 8 -16.08 -28.70 -19.71
CA ARG A 8 -15.50 -27.98 -18.56
C ARG A 8 -13.98 -28.12 -18.46
N LEU A 9 -13.42 -29.28 -18.84
CA LEU A 9 -11.97 -29.49 -18.90
C LEU A 9 -11.35 -28.76 -20.10
N LYS A 10 -12.08 -28.68 -21.22
CA LYS A 10 -11.65 -27.96 -22.42
C LYS A 10 -11.64 -26.44 -22.21
N ALA A 11 -12.66 -25.89 -21.54
CA ALA A 11 -12.67 -24.50 -21.09
C ALA A 11 -11.52 -24.21 -20.10
N ARG A 12 -11.26 -25.13 -19.16
CA ARG A 12 -10.16 -25.03 -18.18
C ARG A 12 -8.76 -25.06 -18.82
N SER A 13 -8.58 -25.80 -19.92
CA SER A 13 -7.35 -25.78 -20.72
C SER A 13 -7.20 -24.48 -21.50
N GLN A 14 -8.30 -23.97 -22.10
CA GLN A 14 -8.29 -22.69 -22.81
C GLN A 14 -8.00 -21.49 -21.90
N ASP A 15 -8.54 -21.47 -20.67
CA ASP A 15 -8.27 -20.42 -19.68
C ASP A 15 -6.82 -20.46 -19.18
N PHE A 16 -6.24 -21.66 -19.01
CA PHE A 16 -4.83 -21.79 -18.62
C PHE A 16 -3.88 -21.36 -19.74
N HIS A 17 -4.22 -21.66 -20.99
CA HIS A 17 -3.48 -21.18 -22.16
C HIS A 17 -3.61 -19.67 -22.35
N LEU A 18 -4.79 -19.09 -22.06
CA LEU A 18 -4.98 -17.64 -22.11
C LEU A 18 -4.20 -16.93 -21.00
N PHE A 19 -4.17 -17.49 -19.79
CA PHE A 19 -3.41 -16.96 -18.66
C PHE A 19 -1.89 -17.06 -18.91
N HIS A 20 -1.41 -18.20 -19.43
CA HIS A 20 -0.01 -18.32 -19.85
C HIS A 20 0.34 -17.37 -21.00
N ALA A 21 -0.53 -17.22 -22.01
CA ALA A 21 -0.33 -16.28 -23.09
C ALA A 21 -0.29 -14.83 -22.58
N LEU A 22 -1.15 -14.47 -21.62
CA LEU A 22 -1.17 -13.14 -21.01
C LEU A 22 0.09 -12.88 -20.17
N MET A 23 0.55 -13.86 -19.40
CA MET A 23 1.78 -13.75 -18.61
C MET A 23 3.02 -13.69 -19.49
N MET A 24 3.06 -14.44 -20.59
CA MET A 24 4.14 -14.36 -21.58
C MET A 24 4.10 -13.02 -22.32
N LEU A 25 2.92 -12.48 -22.65
CA LEU A 25 2.78 -11.13 -23.22
C LEU A 25 3.27 -10.07 -22.23
N ILE A 26 2.91 -10.15 -20.96
CA ILE A 26 3.39 -9.22 -19.91
C ILE A 26 4.91 -9.33 -19.74
N MET A 27 5.47 -10.53 -19.74
CA MET A 27 6.93 -10.74 -19.65
C MET A 27 7.65 -10.25 -20.90
N THR A 28 7.13 -10.50 -22.12
CA THR A 28 7.72 -9.95 -23.35
C THR A 28 7.68 -8.42 -23.39
N MET A 29 6.66 -7.78 -22.80
CA MET A 29 6.60 -6.32 -22.66
C MET A 29 7.60 -5.78 -21.62
N LEU A 30 8.02 -6.60 -20.65
CA LEU A 30 9.06 -6.25 -19.67
C LEU A 30 10.49 -6.44 -20.20
N PHE A 31 10.70 -7.30 -21.22
CA PHE A 31 12.00 -7.60 -21.80
C PHE A 31 12.25 -6.98 -23.19
N LEU A 32 11.30 -6.21 -23.74
CA LEU A 32 11.59 -5.39 -24.91
C LEU A 32 12.69 -4.37 -24.53
N PRO A 33 13.85 -4.38 -25.20
CA PRO A 33 14.88 -3.40 -24.93
C PRO A 33 14.30 -2.04 -25.32
N VAL A 34 14.22 -1.13 -24.36
CA VAL A 34 13.98 0.30 -24.61
C VAL A 34 15.23 0.82 -25.33
N ILE A 35 15.35 0.50 -26.62
CA ILE A 35 16.30 1.13 -27.52
C ILE A 35 15.71 2.52 -27.74
N GLY A 36 16.30 3.48 -27.02
CA GLY A 36 15.89 4.87 -27.04
C GLY A 36 15.87 5.40 -28.48
N THR A 37 14.69 5.83 -28.92
CA THR A 37 14.46 7.02 -29.74
C THR A 37 12.95 7.25 -29.85
N SER A 38 12.32 7.72 -28.79
CA SER A 38 11.13 8.53 -28.96
C SER A 38 10.94 9.36 -27.70
N LYS A 39 11.07 10.68 -27.83
CA LYS A 39 10.33 11.60 -26.98
C LYS A 39 8.85 11.27 -27.23
N GLN A 40 8.32 10.29 -26.50
CA GLN A 40 6.89 10.24 -26.29
C GLN A 40 6.57 11.55 -25.58
N ASN A 41 6.10 12.52 -26.37
CA ASN A 41 5.32 13.62 -25.86
C ASN A 41 4.08 12.98 -25.22
N ILE A 42 4.25 12.46 -24.01
CA ILE A 42 3.16 12.26 -23.08
C ILE A 42 2.51 13.65 -23.02
N PRO A 43 1.29 13.84 -23.55
CA PRO A 43 0.64 15.13 -23.48
C PRO A 43 0.69 15.53 -22.02
N ARG A 44 1.37 16.63 -21.71
CA ARG A 44 1.51 17.14 -20.36
C ARG A 44 0.09 17.32 -19.85
N LEU A 45 -0.40 16.35 -19.07
CA LEU A 45 -1.79 16.30 -18.65
C LEU A 45 -2.02 17.63 -17.92
N LYS A 46 -2.79 18.53 -18.53
CA LYS A 46 -3.06 19.84 -17.95
C LYS A 46 -4.04 19.57 -16.81
N LEU A 47 -3.49 19.21 -15.66
CA LEU A 47 -4.24 18.79 -14.49
C LEU A 47 -5.05 20.00 -14.03
N THR A 48 -6.34 20.01 -14.39
CA THR A 48 -7.23 21.15 -14.12
C THR A 48 -7.69 21.16 -12.66
N TYR A 49 -7.57 20.01 -11.98
CA TYR A 49 -7.99 19.81 -10.60
C TYR A 49 -6.77 19.50 -9.71
N LYS A 50 -6.56 20.33 -8.68
CA LYS A 50 -5.50 20.17 -7.68
C LYS A 50 -6.07 20.44 -6.30
N ILE A 51 -5.79 19.53 -5.37
CA ILE A 51 -6.03 19.76 -3.94
C ILE A 51 -4.72 20.24 -3.31
N TYR A 52 -4.78 21.38 -2.63
CA TYR A 52 -3.67 21.87 -1.82
C TYR A 52 -3.87 21.43 -0.37
N TRP A 53 -3.09 20.45 0.08
CA TRP A 53 -3.18 19.89 1.42
C TRP A 53 -1.83 19.91 2.15
N PRO A 54 -1.37 21.09 2.61
CA PRO A 54 -0.13 21.23 3.35
C PRO A 54 -0.27 20.68 4.79
N ALA A 55 0.86 20.42 5.43
CA ALA A 55 0.87 20.16 6.88
C ALA A 55 0.49 21.43 7.65
N ALA A 56 -0.08 21.29 8.84
CA ALA A 56 -0.38 22.41 9.72
C ALA A 56 0.90 23.18 10.08
N LYS A 57 0.83 24.52 10.12
CA LYS A 57 2.01 25.37 10.38
C LYS A 57 2.74 24.99 11.67
N GLU A 58 1.99 24.73 12.73
CA GLU A 58 2.54 24.28 14.01
C GLU A 58 3.33 22.96 13.87
N ARG A 59 2.81 22.01 13.08
CA ARG A 59 3.52 20.74 12.81
C ARG A 59 4.78 20.94 11.99
N VAL A 60 4.76 21.85 11.03
CA VAL A 60 5.95 22.23 10.26
C VAL A 60 7.02 22.84 11.16
N GLU A 61 6.65 23.73 12.09
CA GLU A 61 7.61 24.31 13.04
C GLU A 61 8.16 23.27 14.01
N LEU A 62 7.31 22.39 14.55
CA LEU A 62 7.76 21.27 15.40
C LEU A 62 8.69 20.31 14.65
N CYS A 63 8.41 20.02 13.39
CA CYS A 63 9.29 19.22 12.53
C CYS A 63 10.69 19.84 12.38
N LYS A 64 10.75 21.15 12.12
CA LYS A 64 12.03 21.88 12.03
C LYS A 64 12.78 21.88 13.36
N LEU A 65 12.07 22.09 14.47
CA LEU A 65 12.64 22.03 15.83
C LEU A 65 13.19 20.64 16.17
N ALA A 66 12.61 19.58 15.59
CA ALA A 66 13.12 18.21 15.70
C ALA A 66 14.38 17.96 14.83
N GLY A 67 14.92 18.99 14.16
CA GLY A 67 16.16 18.91 13.37
C GLY A 67 15.99 18.35 11.96
N LYS A 68 14.76 18.30 11.45
CA LYS A 68 14.45 17.82 10.09
C LYS A 68 14.58 18.92 9.04
N ASP A 69 14.87 18.55 7.80
CA ASP A 69 15.06 19.49 6.69
C ASP A 69 13.74 20.19 6.34
N ALA A 70 13.77 21.52 6.38
CA ALA A 70 12.61 22.36 6.17
C ALA A 70 12.00 22.26 4.76
N ASN A 71 12.82 21.93 3.75
CA ASN A 71 12.43 21.94 2.34
C ASN A 71 12.11 20.53 1.81
N THR A 72 12.76 19.50 2.34
CA THR A 72 12.64 18.13 1.83
C THR A 72 11.90 17.18 2.76
N GLU A 73 11.74 17.51 4.04
CA GLU A 73 11.10 16.60 5.00
C GLU A 73 9.90 17.24 5.75
N CYS A 74 9.95 18.54 6.08
CA CYS A 74 8.89 19.23 6.84
C CYS A 74 7.72 19.73 5.99
N ALA A 75 7.14 18.84 5.18
CA ALA A 75 5.91 19.07 4.43
C ALA A 75 4.96 17.86 4.53
N ASN A 76 3.77 17.99 3.95
CA ASN A 76 2.87 16.85 3.80
C ASN A 76 3.14 16.15 2.46
N PHE A 77 3.80 15.01 2.51
CA PHE A 77 4.05 14.17 1.34
C PHE A 77 2.99 13.08 1.28
N ILE A 78 2.21 13.04 0.20
CA ILE A 78 1.20 12.00 0.01
C ILE A 78 1.89 10.66 -0.23
N ARG A 79 1.55 9.65 0.57
CA ARG A 79 2.12 8.30 0.49
C ARG A 79 1.05 7.25 0.21
N VAL A 80 -0.16 7.44 0.72
CA VAL A 80 -1.29 6.55 0.44
C VAL A 80 -2.29 7.29 -0.43
N LEU A 81 -2.68 6.67 -1.53
CA LEU A 81 -3.76 7.12 -2.40
C LEU A 81 -4.45 5.86 -2.96
N GLN A 82 -5.57 5.48 -2.37
CA GLN A 82 -6.24 4.22 -2.66
C GLN A 82 -7.74 4.44 -2.90
N PRO A 83 -8.36 3.79 -3.90
CA PRO A 83 -9.81 3.88 -4.11
C PRO A 83 -10.52 3.26 -2.90
N TYR A 84 -11.36 4.03 -2.20
CA TYR A 84 -12.07 3.55 -1.01
C TYR A 84 -13.40 2.92 -1.41
N ASN A 85 -14.20 3.67 -2.16
CA ASN A 85 -15.46 3.24 -2.72
C ASN A 85 -15.70 3.96 -4.07
N LYS A 86 -16.92 3.87 -4.61
CA LYS A 86 -17.25 4.47 -5.92
C LYS A 86 -17.16 5.99 -5.95
N THR A 87 -17.22 6.65 -4.79
CA THR A 87 -17.31 8.11 -4.67
C THR A 87 -16.14 8.73 -3.91
N HIS A 88 -15.30 7.94 -3.24
CA HIS A 88 -14.22 8.44 -2.40
C HIS A 88 -12.88 7.74 -2.65
N ILE A 89 -11.80 8.51 -2.54
CA ILE A 89 -10.42 8.02 -2.46
C ILE A 89 -9.95 8.20 -1.01
N TYR A 90 -9.36 7.16 -0.43
CA TYR A 90 -8.63 7.28 0.83
C TYR A 90 -7.23 7.81 0.57
N VAL A 91 -6.84 8.86 1.29
CA VAL A 91 -5.55 9.52 1.11
C VAL A 91 -4.86 9.71 2.45
N CYS A 92 -3.54 9.46 2.49
CA CYS A 92 -2.71 9.78 3.65
C CYS A 92 -1.41 10.45 3.22
N GLY A 93 -0.91 11.33 4.07
CA GLY A 93 0.41 11.92 3.92
C GLY A 93 1.16 12.07 5.24
N THR A 94 2.45 12.34 5.13
CA THR A 94 3.40 12.40 6.25
C THR A 94 3.10 13.52 7.25
N GLY A 95 2.36 14.55 6.83
CA GLY A 95 1.94 15.67 7.70
C GLY A 95 3.08 16.37 8.44
N ALA A 96 4.27 16.47 7.84
CA ALA A 96 5.51 16.94 8.48
C ALA A 96 5.87 16.12 9.74
N PHE A 97 6.09 14.81 9.56
CA PHE A 97 6.30 13.83 10.64
C PHE A 97 5.14 13.76 11.65
N HIS A 98 3.93 14.03 11.19
CA HIS A 98 2.72 13.77 11.94
C HIS A 98 1.66 13.23 10.97
N PRO A 99 1.74 11.93 10.61
CA PRO A 99 0.94 11.36 9.55
C PRO A 99 -0.56 11.58 9.76
N ILE A 100 -1.25 11.98 8.69
CA ILE A 100 -2.68 12.26 8.66
C ILE A 100 -3.32 11.61 7.45
N CYS A 101 -4.56 11.16 7.61
CA CYS A 101 -5.37 10.57 6.55
C CYS A 101 -6.73 11.28 6.44
N GLY A 102 -7.39 11.10 5.30
CA GLY A 102 -8.73 11.60 5.05
C GLY A 102 -9.31 11.04 3.76
N TYR A 103 -10.45 11.58 3.34
CA TYR A 103 -11.15 11.14 2.14
C TYR A 103 -11.26 12.28 1.13
N ILE A 104 -10.99 11.97 -0.14
CA ILE A 104 -11.25 12.87 -1.26
C ILE A 104 -12.55 12.43 -1.92
N ASP A 105 -13.54 13.32 -1.93
CA ASP A 105 -14.81 13.14 -2.62
C ASP A 105 -14.61 13.37 -4.12
N LEU A 106 -15.04 12.39 -4.91
CA LEU A 106 -15.04 12.36 -6.37
C LEU A 106 -16.43 12.68 -6.98
N GLY A 107 -17.47 12.76 -6.15
CA GLY A 107 -18.86 12.88 -6.57
C GLY A 107 -19.50 11.55 -6.96
N ALA A 108 -20.84 11.53 -7.00
CA ALA A 108 -21.64 10.34 -7.30
C ALA A 108 -21.91 10.14 -8.80
N TYR A 109 -21.82 11.19 -9.62
CA TYR A 109 -22.20 11.18 -11.05
C TYR A 109 -21.19 11.93 -11.92
N LYS A 110 -21.01 11.46 -13.16
CA LYS A 110 -19.99 11.92 -14.13
C LYS A 110 -20.18 13.36 -14.64
N GLU A 111 -21.25 14.04 -14.24
CA GLU A 111 -21.64 15.34 -14.80
C GLU A 111 -20.97 16.51 -14.07
N ASP A 112 -20.67 16.37 -12.77
CA ASP A 112 -19.91 17.34 -11.98
C ASP A 112 -18.68 16.68 -11.35
N ILE A 113 -17.48 17.11 -11.76
CA ILE A 113 -16.23 16.64 -11.15
C ILE A 113 -16.08 17.32 -9.80
N ILE A 114 -16.48 16.62 -8.74
CA ILE A 114 -16.14 16.99 -7.36
C ILE A 114 -14.74 16.42 -7.11
N PHE A 115 -13.81 17.27 -6.65
CA PHE A 115 -12.46 16.84 -6.29
C PHE A 115 -12.04 17.61 -5.04
N LYS A 116 -12.60 17.19 -3.90
CA LYS A 116 -12.50 17.92 -2.64
C LYS A 116 -12.08 17.00 -1.50
N LEU A 117 -11.06 17.43 -0.76
CA LEU A 117 -10.66 16.76 0.48
C LEU A 117 -11.60 17.17 1.62
N ASP A 118 -12.10 16.19 2.37
CA ASP A 118 -12.78 16.44 3.63
C ASP A 118 -11.76 16.77 4.74
N THR A 119 -11.57 18.06 4.99
CA THR A 119 -10.65 18.55 6.03
C THR A 119 -11.25 18.53 7.43
N HIS A 120 -12.54 18.26 7.58
CA HIS A 120 -13.23 18.26 8.87
C HIS A 120 -13.13 16.90 9.58
N ASN A 121 -13.01 15.82 8.81
CA ASN A 121 -12.94 14.45 9.33
C ASN A 121 -11.58 13.81 9.04
N LEU A 122 -10.49 14.51 9.38
CA LEU A 122 -9.15 13.96 9.26
C LEU A 122 -8.86 12.94 10.37
N GLU A 123 -8.23 11.84 9.99
CA GLU A 123 -7.85 10.74 10.88
C GLU A 123 -6.34 10.74 11.13
N SER A 124 -5.92 10.08 12.22
CA SER A 124 -4.51 9.74 12.41
C SER A 124 -4.03 8.80 11.29
N GLY A 125 -2.89 9.14 10.70
CA GLY A 125 -2.20 8.32 9.71
C GLY A 125 -1.14 7.40 10.30
N ARG A 126 -0.98 7.38 11.62
CA ARG A 126 0.00 6.49 12.28
C ARG A 126 -0.29 5.03 11.91
N LEU A 127 0.76 4.29 11.54
CA LEU A 127 0.68 2.91 11.04
C LEU A 127 -0.10 2.69 9.72
N LYS A 128 -0.60 3.76 9.10
CA LYS A 128 -1.20 3.76 7.75
C LYS A 128 -0.25 4.39 6.72
N CYS A 129 0.50 5.39 7.18
CA CYS A 129 1.44 6.19 6.41
C CYS A 129 2.73 6.39 7.23
N PRO A 130 3.92 6.39 6.59
CA PRO A 130 5.17 6.68 7.29
C PRO A 130 5.24 8.13 7.77
N PHE A 131 6.11 8.37 8.75
CA PHE A 131 6.42 9.70 9.28
C PHE A 131 7.36 10.47 8.35
N ASP A 132 8.40 9.78 7.88
CA ASP A 132 9.42 10.31 7.00
C ASP A 132 9.03 10.05 5.52
N PRO A 133 9.11 11.03 4.62
CA PRO A 133 8.81 10.82 3.20
C PRO A 133 9.72 9.81 2.50
N LEU A 134 10.90 9.50 3.05
CA LEU A 134 11.85 8.54 2.50
C LEU A 134 11.74 7.15 3.13
N GLN A 135 10.94 6.98 4.19
CA GLN A 135 10.74 5.68 4.81
C GLN A 135 10.03 4.71 3.82
N PRO A 136 10.55 3.48 3.67
CA PRO A 136 9.89 2.43 2.90
C PRO A 136 8.55 2.06 3.53
N PHE A 137 7.53 1.88 2.70
CA PHE A 137 6.19 1.54 3.10
C PHE A 137 5.50 0.78 1.97
N ALA A 138 4.45 0.03 2.30
CA ALA A 138 3.56 -0.58 1.33
C ALA A 138 2.14 -0.55 1.88
N SER A 139 1.15 -0.21 1.06
CA SER A 139 -0.26 -0.28 1.47
C SER A 139 -1.19 -0.63 0.31
N VAL A 140 -2.29 -1.31 0.64
CA VAL A 140 -3.38 -1.62 -0.28
C VAL A 140 -4.71 -1.57 0.46
N LEU A 141 -5.75 -1.10 -0.24
CA LEU A 141 -7.10 -1.05 0.30
C LEU A 141 -7.97 -2.10 -0.42
N VAL A 142 -8.55 -3.02 0.35
CA VAL A 142 -9.37 -4.13 -0.14
C VAL A 142 -10.59 -4.23 0.75
N ASP A 143 -11.78 -4.19 0.16
CA ASP A 143 -13.07 -4.26 0.88
C ASP A 143 -13.12 -3.32 2.09
N GLU A 144 -12.81 -2.05 1.84
CA GLU A 144 -12.81 -0.97 2.84
C GLU A 144 -11.78 -1.13 3.98
N ASN A 145 -10.96 -2.20 3.95
CA ASN A 145 -9.86 -2.44 4.88
C ASN A 145 -8.54 -1.98 4.26
N LEU A 146 -7.79 -1.15 4.99
CA LEU A 146 -6.46 -0.73 4.62
C LEU A 146 -5.42 -1.64 5.29
N TYR A 147 -4.69 -2.38 4.46
CA TYR A 147 -3.53 -3.16 4.85
C TYR A 147 -2.29 -2.31 4.65
N SER A 148 -1.41 -2.24 5.64
CA SER A 148 -0.20 -1.40 5.57
C SER A 148 0.99 -2.06 6.26
N GLY A 149 2.14 -1.99 5.61
CA GLY A 149 3.45 -2.27 6.20
C GLY A 149 4.20 -0.95 6.26
N THR A 150 4.46 -0.43 7.44
CA THR A 150 5.17 0.85 7.62
C THR A 150 5.88 0.94 8.97
N ALA A 151 6.69 1.98 9.12
CA ALA A 151 7.25 2.41 10.40
C ALA A 151 6.14 2.77 11.41
N TYR A 152 6.30 2.30 12.65
CA TYR A 152 5.43 2.63 13.77
C TYR A 152 5.81 3.96 14.44
N ASP A 153 7.10 4.27 14.43
CA ASP A 153 7.70 5.36 15.18
C ASP A 153 8.34 6.42 14.27
N PHE A 154 8.61 7.57 14.87
CA PHE A 154 9.24 8.71 14.18
C PHE A 154 10.61 8.35 13.58
N LEU A 155 11.37 7.46 14.24
CA LEU A 155 12.72 7.09 13.80
C LEU A 155 12.74 6.00 12.71
N GLY A 156 11.62 5.31 12.47
CA GLY A 156 11.54 4.23 11.48
C GLY A 156 12.33 2.98 11.86
N LYS A 157 12.50 2.76 13.17
CA LYS A 157 13.20 1.59 13.73
C LYS A 157 12.24 0.42 13.89
N GLU A 158 11.05 0.71 14.40
CA GLU A 158 10.02 -0.28 14.64
C GLU A 158 9.05 -0.30 13.47
N THR A 159 8.73 -1.48 12.98
CA THR A 159 7.89 -1.68 11.80
C THR A 159 6.82 -2.70 12.10
N ALA A 160 5.63 -2.50 11.55
CA ALA A 160 4.51 -3.40 11.78
C ALA A 160 3.71 -3.60 10.49
N PHE A 161 3.08 -4.77 10.40
CA PHE A 161 1.92 -4.95 9.53
C PHE A 161 0.67 -4.54 10.28
N THR A 162 -0.23 -3.85 9.60
CA THR A 162 -1.52 -3.46 10.15
C THR A 162 -2.63 -3.72 9.16
N ARG A 163 -3.81 -4.05 9.71
CA ARG A 163 -5.10 -3.93 9.06
C ARG A 163 -5.89 -2.89 9.84
N SER A 164 -6.24 -1.80 9.17
CA SER A 164 -7.02 -0.71 9.73
C SER A 164 -8.20 -0.40 8.82
N LEU A 165 -9.04 0.56 9.21
CA LEU A 165 -10.33 0.77 8.57
C LEU A 165 -11.20 -0.50 8.66
N GLY A 166 -12.15 -0.63 7.75
CA GLY A 166 -13.12 -1.70 7.72
C GLY A 166 -14.55 -1.17 7.78
N PRO A 167 -15.53 -1.96 7.31
CA PRO A 167 -16.94 -1.63 7.36
C PRO A 167 -17.40 -1.25 8.77
N PRO A 168 -18.43 -0.40 8.94
CA PRO A 168 -18.89 0.05 10.26
C PRO A 168 -19.21 -1.08 11.25
N ASN A 169 -19.64 -2.24 10.74
CA ASN A 169 -20.00 -3.44 11.51
C ASN A 169 -18.82 -4.41 11.73
N ASN A 170 -17.64 -4.17 11.14
CA ASN A 170 -16.47 -5.05 11.22
C ASN A 170 -15.16 -4.25 11.29
N HIS A 171 -15.15 -3.18 12.10
CA HIS A 171 -13.98 -2.31 12.25
C HIS A 171 -13.01 -2.87 13.30
N HIS A 172 -12.29 -3.93 12.95
CA HIS A 172 -11.26 -4.50 13.81
C HIS A 172 -9.88 -4.06 13.36
N TYR A 173 -9.29 -3.17 14.15
CA TYR A 173 -7.88 -2.83 14.03
C TYR A 173 -7.01 -4.00 14.47
N ILE A 174 -6.11 -4.44 13.60
CA ILE A 174 -5.17 -5.51 13.91
C ILE A 174 -3.76 -5.09 13.51
N ARG A 175 -2.77 -5.51 14.29
CA ARG A 175 -1.35 -5.28 13.99
C ARG A 175 -0.50 -6.47 14.43
N THR A 176 0.68 -6.64 13.83
CA THR A 176 1.71 -7.52 14.40
C THR A 176 2.21 -6.98 15.73
N ASP A 177 2.73 -7.87 16.56
CA ASP A 177 3.45 -7.46 17.75
C ASP A 177 4.71 -6.68 17.34
N ILE A 178 5.00 -5.62 18.09
CA ILE A 178 6.13 -4.72 17.88
C ILE A 178 7.22 -5.00 18.92
N SER A 179 6.85 -5.63 20.05
CA SER A 179 7.76 -5.96 21.14
C SER A 179 8.61 -7.21 20.87
N GLU A 180 8.18 -8.04 19.92
CA GLU A 180 8.87 -9.27 19.57
C GLU A 180 9.51 -9.14 18.18
N TYR A 181 10.84 -9.03 18.16
CA TYR A 181 11.63 -8.97 16.93
C TYR A 181 11.46 -10.19 16.02
N TYR A 182 10.88 -11.30 16.52
CA TYR A 182 10.56 -12.51 15.77
C TYR A 182 9.61 -12.26 14.59
N TRP A 183 8.74 -11.25 14.67
CA TRP A 183 7.79 -10.95 13.59
C TRP A 183 8.45 -10.15 12.47
N LEU A 184 9.18 -9.09 12.82
CA LEU A 184 9.82 -8.17 11.88
C LEU A 184 11.07 -7.57 12.51
N ASN A 185 12.21 -7.66 11.82
CA ASN A 185 13.47 -7.08 12.29
C ASN A 185 13.92 -5.89 11.43
N GLY A 186 13.37 -4.71 11.70
CA GLY A 186 13.70 -3.47 10.99
C GLY A 186 13.31 -3.52 9.51
N ALA A 187 12.15 -4.10 9.21
CA ALA A 187 11.71 -4.39 7.85
C ALA A 187 11.62 -3.14 6.97
N LYS A 188 11.90 -3.29 5.68
CA LYS A 188 11.74 -2.25 4.67
C LYS A 188 10.79 -2.79 3.61
N PHE A 189 9.55 -2.32 3.66
CA PHE A 189 8.47 -2.76 2.78
C PHE A 189 8.65 -2.20 1.36
N ILE A 190 8.34 -3.04 0.37
CA ILE A 190 8.52 -2.73 -1.06
C ILE A 190 7.16 -2.73 -1.78
N GLY A 191 6.29 -3.69 -1.47
CA GLY A 191 4.99 -3.80 -2.13
C GLY A 191 4.03 -4.70 -1.38
N THR A 192 2.74 -4.53 -1.67
CA THR A 192 1.69 -5.37 -1.12
C THR A 192 0.61 -5.63 -2.17
N PHE A 193 0.12 -6.87 -2.22
CA PHE A 193 -0.78 -7.33 -3.28
C PHE A 193 -1.83 -8.30 -2.70
N PRO A 194 -3.12 -8.08 -2.96
CA PRO A 194 -4.14 -9.09 -2.74
C PRO A 194 -4.03 -10.18 -3.81
N ILE A 195 -3.94 -11.43 -3.38
CA ILE A 195 -3.88 -12.58 -4.27
C ILE A 195 -4.98 -13.56 -3.84
N PRO A 196 -5.91 -13.91 -4.75
CA PRO A 196 -6.90 -14.94 -4.49
C PRO A 196 -6.23 -16.30 -4.27
N ASP A 197 -6.61 -17.01 -3.21
CA ASP A 197 -6.03 -18.32 -2.89
C ASP A 197 -6.93 -19.47 -3.39
N THR A 198 -8.25 -19.33 -3.25
CA THR A 198 -9.23 -20.32 -3.70
C THR A 198 -10.37 -19.66 -4.50
N TYR A 199 -11.41 -20.43 -4.84
CA TYR A 199 -12.65 -19.88 -5.41
C TYR A 199 -13.48 -19.12 -4.37
N ASN A 200 -13.20 -19.29 -3.09
CA ASN A 200 -13.86 -18.58 -2.01
C ASN A 200 -13.11 -17.26 -1.73
N PRO A 201 -13.70 -16.08 -1.98
CA PRO A 201 -13.05 -14.79 -1.75
C PRO A 201 -12.66 -14.52 -0.29
N ASP A 202 -13.18 -15.31 0.66
CA ASP A 202 -12.82 -15.21 2.08
C ASP A 202 -11.44 -15.83 2.37
N ASP A 203 -10.95 -16.71 1.49
CA ASP A 203 -9.63 -17.34 1.61
C ASP A 203 -8.49 -16.47 1.04
N ASP A 204 -8.85 -15.34 0.41
CA ASP A 204 -7.92 -14.39 -0.19
C ASP A 204 -6.90 -13.90 0.83
N LYS A 205 -5.65 -13.75 0.36
CA LYS A 205 -4.53 -13.35 1.20
C LYS A 205 -3.89 -12.08 0.69
N ILE A 206 -3.44 -11.26 1.62
CA ILE A 206 -2.66 -10.07 1.33
C ILE A 206 -1.20 -10.43 1.51
N TYR A 207 -0.44 -10.35 0.41
CA TYR A 207 0.99 -10.61 0.39
C TYR A 207 1.76 -9.31 0.59
N PHE A 208 2.82 -9.36 1.38
CA PHE A 208 3.74 -8.27 1.64
C PHE A 208 5.14 -8.69 1.24
N PHE A 209 5.78 -7.88 0.39
CA PHE A 209 7.16 -8.05 -0.03
C PHE A 209 8.01 -7.03 0.72
N PHE A 210 8.99 -7.51 1.47
CA PHE A 210 9.86 -6.69 2.30
C PHE A 210 11.25 -7.30 2.40
N ARG A 211 12.19 -6.50 2.90
CA ARG A 211 13.51 -6.98 3.31
C ARG A 211 13.73 -6.67 4.78
N GLU A 212 14.47 -7.50 5.48
CA GLU A 212 14.79 -7.29 6.89
C GLU A 212 16.20 -7.77 7.23
N SER A 213 16.68 -7.45 8.43
CA SER A 213 17.98 -7.93 8.91
C SER A 213 17.84 -9.34 9.50
N SER A 214 18.75 -10.24 9.15
CA SER A 214 18.85 -11.57 9.78
C SER A 214 19.00 -11.44 11.30
N GLN A 215 18.33 -12.33 12.05
CA GLN A 215 18.53 -12.48 13.49
C GLN A 215 19.75 -13.35 13.83
N GLU A 216 20.18 -14.22 12.91
CA GLU A 216 21.33 -15.10 13.10
C GLU A 216 22.60 -14.42 12.56
N GLY A 217 23.43 -13.92 13.48
CA GLY A 217 24.75 -13.37 13.19
C GLY A 217 25.36 -12.70 14.42
N SER A 218 26.65 -12.94 14.67
CA SER A 218 27.44 -12.07 15.55
C SER A 218 27.48 -10.66 14.97
N THR A 219 27.78 -9.65 15.80
CA THR A 219 27.70 -8.21 15.49
C THR A 219 28.42 -7.74 14.22
N SER A 220 29.24 -8.57 13.58
CA SER A 220 29.98 -8.31 12.34
C SER A 220 29.26 -8.68 11.04
N ASP A 221 28.28 -9.60 11.04
CA ASP A 221 27.63 -10.12 9.81
C ASP A 221 26.11 -9.84 9.78
N LYS A 222 25.74 -8.58 9.60
CA LYS A 222 24.34 -8.21 9.33
C LYS A 222 23.96 -8.57 7.89
N THR A 223 23.40 -9.76 7.71
CA THR A 223 22.85 -10.20 6.42
C THR A 223 21.44 -9.61 6.22
N ILE A 224 21.15 -9.11 5.01
CA ILE A 224 19.81 -8.64 4.62
C ILE A 224 19.08 -9.77 3.90
N LEU A 225 17.89 -10.12 4.37
CA LEU A 225 17.04 -11.16 3.79
C LEU A 225 15.85 -10.52 3.07
N SER A 226 15.50 -11.06 1.90
CA SER A 226 14.23 -10.77 1.23
C SER A 226 13.16 -11.75 1.71
N ARG A 227 11.98 -11.25 2.08
CA ARG A 227 10.87 -12.06 2.60
C ARG A 227 9.55 -11.75 1.89
N VAL A 228 8.68 -12.74 1.94
CA VAL A 228 7.27 -12.62 1.56
C VAL A 228 6.44 -13.07 2.75
N GLY A 229 5.76 -12.11 3.38
CA GLY A 229 4.77 -12.38 4.42
C GLY A 229 3.38 -12.42 3.81
N ARG A 230 2.47 -13.21 4.36
CA ARG A 230 1.06 -13.20 3.97
C ARG A 230 0.15 -13.02 5.17
N VAL A 231 -1.03 -12.48 4.93
CA VAL A 231 -2.04 -12.23 5.95
C VAL A 231 -3.40 -12.64 5.38
N CYS A 232 -4.21 -13.39 6.12
CA CYS A 232 -5.58 -13.65 5.69
C CYS A 232 -6.41 -12.37 5.78
N LYS A 233 -7.37 -12.24 4.87
CA LYS A 233 -8.25 -11.08 4.81
C LYS A 233 -9.10 -10.91 6.07
N GLU A 234 -9.59 -12.01 6.64
CA GLU A 234 -10.46 -11.99 7.82
C GLU A 234 -9.69 -12.02 9.16
N TYR A 235 -8.56 -12.74 9.21
CA TYR A 235 -7.71 -12.91 10.39
C TYR A 235 -6.22 -12.66 10.09
N LEU A 236 -5.44 -12.20 11.07
CA LEU A 236 -3.98 -12.09 10.94
C LEU A 236 -3.33 -13.47 11.06
N CYS A 237 -3.37 -14.25 9.97
CA CYS A 237 -2.58 -15.47 9.82
C CYS A 237 -1.26 -15.10 9.16
N PHE A 238 -0.23 -14.79 9.95
CA PHE A 238 1.11 -14.63 9.40
C PHE A 238 1.73 -16.01 9.21
N GLU A 239 2.05 -16.35 7.98
CA GLU A 239 2.82 -17.56 7.67
C GLU A 239 4.03 -17.12 6.87
N ASP A 240 5.19 -17.16 7.51
CA ASP A 240 6.48 -17.00 6.85
C ASP A 240 6.76 -18.27 6.04
N ARG A 241 7.09 -18.12 4.76
CA ARG A 241 7.50 -19.23 3.89
C ARG A 241 8.87 -18.99 3.30
#